data_AF-A0A3D5JQ38-F1
#
_entry.id   AF-A0A3D5JQ38-F1
#
_cell.length_a   1.000
_cell.length_b   1.000
_cell.length_c   1.000
_cell.angle_alpha   90.00
_cell.angle_beta   90.00
_cell.angle_gamma   90.00
#
_symmetry.space_group_name_H-M   'P 1'
#
loop_
_entity.id
_entity.type
_entity.pdbx_description
1 polymer ?
#
loop_
_entity_poly.entity_id
_entity_poly.type
_entity_poly.pdbx_seq_one_letter_code
_entity_poly.pdbx_strand_id
1 'polypeptide(L)'
;TIEDSMDDILGKVHQAGLTLKAGCGIGYEFSTLRPRGAFVAGAGAHTSGPLSFMDIFDKMCFTVSSAGSRRGAQMGTFDVAHPDVREFIRAKREDGRLRQFNLSLLITDDFMQAVEQDAEWPLLFPLARAEAAGLDLDDPAQVQWRAWPTHRDYLVRDDGRVACRVYGQLRARNLWDMIMVSTYDYAEPGFILIDRVNQMNNTWWCEDIRATNPCVTADTWVHTAEGPRQVAELIGRPFLARVDGHDHATTAAGFFRTARKPVVAVQTREGHRLRLTADHRVQRVTQRTHWALQSQWCEAGRLQPGDEVLLHDHRRAPEWPGALDHEQGYLLGLLVADGTLHQQHAVLLVWAPAAVANGGPVAPGAGARALMDEALRC
;
A
#
# COMPACT_ATOMS: atom_id res chain seq x y z
N THR A 1 9.44 -7.16 10.87
CA THR A 1 9.03 -7.50 12.25
C THR A 1 9.62 -6.51 13.22
N ILE A 2 8.91 -6.21 14.30
CA ILE A 2 9.37 -5.33 15.39
C ILE A 2 9.73 -6.23 16.59
N GLU A 3 10.87 -6.06 17.22
CA GLU A 3 11.23 -6.79 18.43
C GLU A 3 10.59 -6.15 19.66
N ASP A 4 10.28 -6.97 20.67
CA ASP A 4 9.63 -6.54 21.92
C ASP A 4 10.60 -5.82 22.88
N SER A 5 11.17 -4.70 22.42
CA SER A 5 12.07 -3.85 23.18
C SER A 5 11.88 -2.38 22.80
N MET A 6 12.08 -1.46 23.76
CA MET A 6 11.99 -0.02 23.46
C MET A 6 13.02 0.43 22.43
N ASP A 7 14.21 -0.17 22.43
CA ASP A 7 15.28 0.17 21.49
C ASP A 7 14.89 -0.19 20.05
N ASP A 8 14.42 -1.42 19.82
CA ASP A 8 13.97 -1.82 18.48
C ASP A 8 12.70 -1.07 18.08
N ILE A 9 11.71 -0.90 18.96
CA ILE A 9 10.48 -0.15 18.64
C ILE A 9 10.82 1.26 18.14
N LEU A 10 11.62 2.03 18.90
CA LEU A 10 11.99 3.38 18.51
C LEU A 10 12.93 3.41 17.30
N GLY A 11 13.83 2.42 17.19
CA GLY A 11 14.66 2.21 16.01
C GLY A 11 13.83 1.98 14.74
N LYS A 12 12.78 1.17 14.82
CA LYS A 12 11.84 0.92 13.72
C LYS A 12 11.01 2.14 13.39
N VAL A 13 10.60 2.94 14.37
CA VAL A 13 9.95 4.26 14.13
C VAL A 13 10.89 5.18 13.35
N HIS A 14 12.16 5.25 13.73
CA HIS A 14 13.15 6.06 13.01
C HIS A 14 13.37 5.57 11.57
N GLN A 15 13.59 4.26 11.38
CA GLN A 15 13.72 3.64 10.05
C GLN A 15 12.47 3.89 9.18
N ALA A 16 11.29 3.77 9.78
CA ALA A 16 10.02 4.05 9.14
C ALA A 16 9.91 5.50 8.69
N GLY A 17 10.28 6.46 9.54
CA GLY A 17 10.26 7.88 9.21
C GLY A 17 11.17 8.22 8.02
N LEU A 18 12.39 7.67 7.98
CA LEU A 18 13.30 7.85 6.86
C LEU A 18 12.75 7.22 5.56
N THR A 19 12.15 6.05 5.67
CA THR A 19 11.59 5.32 4.51
C THR A 19 10.34 6.01 3.95
N LEU A 20 9.46 6.52 4.82
CA LEU A 20 8.29 7.31 4.43
C LEU A 20 8.69 8.67 3.85
N LYS A 21 9.74 9.30 4.38
CA LYS A 21 10.31 10.53 3.82
C LYS A 21 10.79 10.31 2.37
N ALA A 22 11.28 9.12 2.06
CA ALA A 22 11.64 8.72 0.69
C ALA A 22 10.43 8.33 -0.18
N GLY A 23 9.18 8.42 0.32
CA GLY A 23 7.96 8.15 -0.44
C GLY A 23 7.56 6.67 -0.53
N CYS A 24 8.20 5.79 0.23
CA CYS A 24 7.92 4.35 0.23
C CYS A 24 6.76 4.00 1.18
N GLY A 25 5.98 2.96 0.84
CA GLY A 25 5.01 2.36 1.76
C GLY A 25 5.63 1.23 2.58
N ILE A 26 5.10 0.96 3.78
CA ILE A 26 5.74 0.05 4.74
C ILE A 26 4.70 -0.86 5.39
N GLY A 27 5.02 -2.15 5.49
CA GLY A 27 4.26 -3.14 6.27
C GLY A 27 4.99 -3.49 7.56
N TYR A 28 4.25 -3.59 8.66
CA TYR A 28 4.76 -3.94 9.98
C TYR A 28 3.99 -5.12 10.55
N GLU A 29 4.68 -5.92 11.36
CA GLU A 29 4.10 -6.94 12.23
C GLU A 29 4.22 -6.40 13.65
N PHE A 30 3.08 -6.25 14.34
CA PHE A 30 3.01 -5.71 15.70
C PHE A 30 2.65 -6.77 16.77
N SER A 31 2.28 -7.99 16.37
CA SER A 31 1.90 -9.07 17.29
C SER A 31 3.08 -9.72 18.00
N THR A 32 4.32 -9.37 17.66
CA THR A 32 5.50 -9.69 18.46
C THR A 32 5.64 -8.84 19.72
N LEU A 33 4.90 -7.72 19.84
CA LEU A 33 4.95 -6.87 21.03
C LEU A 33 4.06 -7.46 22.15
N ARG A 34 4.54 -7.44 23.40
CA ARG A 34 3.81 -8.04 24.52
C ARG A 34 2.44 -7.41 24.78
N PRO A 35 1.44 -8.19 25.22
CA PRO A 35 0.07 -7.71 25.37
C PRO A 35 -0.08 -6.68 26.48
N ARG A 36 -1.10 -5.83 26.37
CA ARG A 36 -1.41 -4.81 27.37
C ARG A 36 -1.52 -5.41 28.77
N GLY A 37 -0.88 -4.76 29.74
CA GLY A 37 -0.84 -5.23 31.12
C GLY A 37 0.22 -6.29 31.41
N ALA A 38 0.95 -6.80 30.41
CA ALA A 38 2.11 -7.66 30.66
C ALA A 38 3.21 -6.91 31.40
N PHE A 39 3.93 -7.62 32.27
CA PHE A 39 4.98 -7.04 33.10
C PHE A 39 6.24 -6.75 32.27
N VAL A 40 6.97 -5.70 32.64
CA VAL A 40 8.23 -5.28 32.01
C VAL A 40 9.31 -5.23 33.07
N ALA A 41 10.10 -6.30 33.14
CA ALA A 41 11.12 -6.47 34.18
C ALA A 41 12.11 -5.29 34.26
N GLY A 42 12.59 -4.79 33.12
CA GLY A 42 13.54 -3.67 33.08
C GLY A 42 12.98 -2.32 33.52
N ALA A 43 11.66 -2.15 33.52
CA ALA A 43 10.99 -0.91 33.91
C ALA A 43 10.24 -1.01 35.25
N GLY A 44 10.07 -2.22 35.79
CA GLY A 44 9.28 -2.46 37.00
C GLY A 44 7.80 -2.09 36.87
N ALA A 45 7.26 -2.08 35.64
CA ALA A 45 5.94 -1.58 35.32
C ALA A 45 5.20 -2.51 34.34
N HIS A 46 3.95 -2.17 34.03
CA HIS A 46 3.14 -2.88 33.04
C HIS A 46 3.08 -2.12 31.72
N THR A 47 3.09 -2.83 30.60
CA THR A 47 3.02 -2.21 29.26
C THR A 47 1.62 -1.73 28.91
N SER A 48 1.54 -0.70 28.06
CA SER A 48 0.31 -0.23 27.41
C SER A 48 -0.13 -1.12 26.24
N GLY A 49 0.71 -2.06 25.81
CA GLY A 49 0.44 -3.02 24.74
C GLY A 49 0.69 -2.47 23.32
N PRO A 50 0.54 -3.30 22.29
CA PRO A 50 1.02 -3.02 20.94
C PRO A 50 0.36 -1.80 20.30
N LEU A 51 -0.95 -1.62 20.49
CA LEU A 51 -1.70 -0.53 19.85
C LEU A 51 -1.23 0.85 20.31
N SER A 52 -0.78 0.99 21.56
CA SER A 52 -0.19 2.25 22.05
C SER A 52 1.11 2.60 21.32
N PHE A 53 1.90 1.60 20.96
CA PHE A 53 3.10 1.82 20.15
C PHE A 53 2.74 2.10 18.69
N MET A 54 1.71 1.44 18.14
CA MET A 54 1.18 1.77 16.82
C MET A 54 0.77 3.23 16.70
N ASP A 55 0.23 3.84 17.76
CA ASP A 55 -0.10 5.27 17.79
C ASP A 55 1.15 6.16 17.56
N ILE A 56 2.34 5.73 18.01
CA ILE A 56 3.60 6.43 17.74
C ILE A 56 3.94 6.39 16.24
N PHE A 57 3.83 5.22 15.60
CA PHE A 57 4.06 5.08 14.16
C PHE A 57 3.01 5.85 13.34
N ASP A 58 1.75 5.88 13.78
CA ASP A 58 0.68 6.63 13.13
C ASP A 58 0.99 8.14 13.15
N LYS A 59 1.37 8.67 14.32
CA LYS A 59 1.75 10.08 14.46
C LYS A 59 3.01 10.43 13.69
N MET A 60 4.03 9.58 13.75
CA MET A 60 5.26 9.76 12.96
C MET A 60 4.93 9.85 11.47
N CYS A 61 4.14 8.91 10.94
CA CYS A 61 3.77 8.92 9.53
C CYS A 61 2.94 10.14 9.17
N PHE A 62 1.98 10.53 10.01
CA PHE A 62 1.20 11.75 9.82
C PHE A 62 2.11 12.97 9.69
N THR A 63 3.08 13.14 10.59
CA THR A 63 4.03 14.26 10.58
C THR A 63 4.94 14.22 9.35
N VAL A 64 5.53 13.07 9.02
CA VAL A 64 6.41 12.94 7.85
C VAL A 64 5.65 13.20 6.55
N SER A 65 4.41 12.71 6.47
CA SER A 65 3.54 12.93 5.31
C SER A 65 3.09 14.38 5.18
N SER A 66 2.96 15.12 6.29
CA SER A 66 2.58 16.54 6.26
C SER A 66 3.66 17.44 5.64
N ALA A 67 4.92 16.97 5.59
CA ALA A 67 6.02 17.66 4.95
C ALA A 67 6.16 17.34 3.45
N GLY A 68 5.42 16.36 2.92
CA GLY A 68 5.44 15.95 1.52
C GLY A 68 4.08 16.08 0.83
N SER A 69 4.05 16.00 -0.51
CA SER A 69 2.80 16.06 -1.29
C SER A 69 1.94 14.78 -1.22
N ARG A 70 2.47 13.69 -0.65
CA ARG A 70 1.81 12.38 -0.58
C ARG A 70 1.55 11.93 0.85
N ARG A 71 0.37 11.35 1.08
CA ARG A 71 0.03 10.65 2.32
C ARG A 71 0.84 9.35 2.41
N GLY A 72 1.60 9.18 3.50
CA GLY A 72 2.36 7.98 3.79
C GLY A 72 1.43 6.77 3.91
N ALA A 73 1.83 5.66 3.29
CA ALA A 73 1.05 4.43 3.27
C ALA A 73 1.70 3.40 4.19
N GLN A 74 1.04 3.08 5.30
CA GLN A 74 1.51 2.03 6.21
C GLN A 74 0.49 0.90 6.30
N MET A 75 0.97 -0.30 6.59
CA MET A 75 0.15 -1.47 6.85
C MET A 75 0.56 -2.10 8.18
N GLY A 76 -0.40 -2.29 9.09
CA GLY A 76 -0.21 -3.00 10.34
C GLY A 76 -0.79 -4.40 10.24
N THR A 77 0.03 -5.42 10.48
CA THR A 77 -0.39 -6.81 10.59
C THR A 77 -0.37 -7.29 12.03
N PHE A 78 -1.28 -8.20 12.34
CA PHE A 78 -1.48 -8.69 13.71
C PHE A 78 -1.97 -10.13 13.74
N ASP A 79 -1.34 -10.97 14.55
CA ASP A 79 -1.72 -12.37 14.74
C ASP A 79 -3.12 -12.50 15.37
N VAL A 80 -3.96 -13.36 14.78
CA VAL A 80 -5.33 -13.59 15.26
C VAL A 80 -5.40 -14.23 16.65
N ALA A 81 -4.32 -14.86 17.11
CA ALA A 81 -4.22 -15.41 18.46
C ALA A 81 -3.68 -14.41 19.48
N HIS A 82 -3.25 -13.20 19.09
CA HIS A 82 -2.67 -12.26 20.04
C HIS A 82 -3.71 -11.81 21.08
N PRO A 83 -3.38 -11.67 22.39
CA PRO A 83 -4.37 -11.33 23.42
C PRO A 83 -5.12 -10.01 23.19
N ASP A 84 -4.46 -9.04 22.56
CA ASP A 84 -5.04 -7.74 22.19
C ASP A 84 -5.72 -7.72 20.80
N VAL A 85 -6.00 -8.88 20.19
CA VAL A 85 -6.60 -8.97 18.84
C VAL A 85 -7.96 -8.27 18.76
N ARG A 86 -8.74 -8.29 19.85
CA ARG A 86 -10.08 -7.70 19.87
C ARG A 86 -10.01 -6.18 19.80
N GLU A 87 -9.05 -5.60 20.50
CA GLU A 87 -8.71 -4.19 20.47
C GLU A 87 -8.20 -3.80 19.08
N PHE A 88 -7.34 -4.62 18.47
CA PHE A 88 -6.86 -4.40 17.10
C PHE A 88 -8.00 -4.37 16.09
N ILE A 89 -8.92 -5.34 16.13
CA ILE A 89 -10.11 -5.37 15.25
C ILE A 89 -10.95 -4.10 15.41
N ARG A 90 -11.14 -3.65 16.65
CA ARG A 90 -11.97 -2.48 16.96
C ARG A 90 -11.26 -1.14 16.80
N ALA A 91 -9.96 -1.12 16.51
CA ALA A 91 -9.15 0.09 16.62
C ALA A 91 -9.67 1.26 15.78
N LYS A 92 -10.24 0.98 14.60
CA LYS A 92 -10.81 2.01 13.71
C LYS A 92 -12.23 2.43 14.01
N ARG A 93 -12.88 1.82 15.00
CA ARG A 93 -14.17 2.31 15.53
C ARG A 93 -13.99 3.61 16.29
N GLU A 94 -12.80 3.81 16.86
CA GLU A 94 -12.41 5.07 17.49
C GLU A 94 -12.07 6.09 16.41
N ASP A 95 -12.83 7.19 16.35
CA ASP A 95 -12.60 8.21 15.34
C ASP A 95 -11.19 8.82 15.49
N GLY A 96 -10.49 8.96 14.37
CA GLY A 96 -9.16 9.57 14.37
C GLY A 96 -7.99 8.61 14.60
N ARG A 97 -8.24 7.38 15.07
CA ARG A 97 -7.18 6.46 15.47
C ARG A 97 -6.66 5.60 14.32
N LEU A 98 -5.33 5.40 14.28
CA LEU A 98 -4.60 4.60 13.28
C LEU A 98 -4.98 4.91 11.81
N ARG A 99 -5.22 6.18 11.49
CA ARG A 99 -5.66 6.63 10.15
C ARG A 99 -4.59 6.45 9.07
N GLN A 100 -3.32 6.39 9.43
CA GLN A 100 -2.21 6.21 8.47
C GLN A 100 -1.92 4.74 8.17
N PHE A 101 -2.59 3.81 8.86
CA PHE A 101 -2.47 2.38 8.64
C PHE A 101 -3.62 1.83 7.81
N ASN A 102 -3.35 0.81 7.01
CA ASN A 102 -4.31 -0.25 6.72
C ASN A 102 -4.05 -1.41 7.70
N LEU A 103 -5.10 -1.93 8.34
CA LEU A 103 -4.97 -3.02 9.30
C LEU A 103 -5.34 -4.36 8.68
N SER A 104 -4.56 -5.41 8.94
CA SER A 104 -4.88 -6.78 8.51
C SER A 104 -4.52 -7.81 9.57
N LEU A 105 -5.33 -8.86 9.69
CA LEU A 105 -5.06 -10.00 10.56
C LEU A 105 -4.29 -11.10 9.82
N LEU A 106 -3.34 -11.71 10.52
CA LEU A 106 -2.70 -12.94 10.09
C LEU A 106 -3.58 -14.11 10.53
N ILE A 107 -4.26 -14.71 9.56
CA ILE A 107 -5.20 -15.82 9.75
C ILE A 107 -4.50 -17.13 9.42
N THR A 108 -4.54 -18.08 10.36
CA THR A 108 -4.00 -19.43 10.19
C THR A 108 -5.08 -20.42 9.75
N ASP A 109 -4.65 -21.53 9.15
CA ASP A 109 -5.51 -22.66 8.81
C ASP A 109 -6.19 -23.22 10.08
N ASP A 110 -5.46 -23.31 11.20
CA ASP A 110 -5.99 -23.74 12.50
C ASP A 110 -7.15 -22.86 13.00
N PHE A 111 -7.06 -21.54 12.80
CA PHE A 111 -8.14 -20.64 13.20
C PHE A 111 -9.39 -20.86 12.35
N MET A 112 -9.22 -21.03 11.03
CA MET A 112 -10.35 -21.30 10.14
C MET A 112 -11.01 -22.63 10.49
N GLN A 113 -10.23 -23.67 10.82
CA GLN A 113 -10.76 -24.93 11.31
C GLN A 113 -11.54 -24.77 12.62
N ALA A 114 -11.04 -23.96 13.56
CA ALA A 114 -11.74 -23.66 14.80
C ALA A 114 -13.07 -22.91 14.55
N VAL A 115 -13.13 -22.00 13.56
CA VAL A 115 -14.36 -21.31 13.16
C VAL A 115 -15.39 -22.29 12.59
N GLU A 116 -14.97 -23.18 11.68
CA GLU A 116 -15.84 -24.19 11.08
C GLU A 116 -16.45 -25.10 12.15
N GLN A 117 -15.62 -25.54 13.10
CA GLN A 117 -16.00 -26.46 14.18
C GLN A 117 -16.68 -25.81 15.39
N ASP A 118 -16.80 -24.47 15.39
CA ASP A 118 -17.29 -23.71 16.56
C ASP A 118 -16.48 -23.95 17.84
N ALA A 119 -15.17 -24.15 17.68
CA ALA A 119 -14.26 -24.45 18.77
C ALA A 119 -13.86 -23.18 19.55
N GLU A 120 -13.31 -23.39 20.74
CA GLU A 120 -12.60 -22.35 21.48
C GLU A 120 -11.25 -22.07 20.82
N TRP A 121 -10.91 -20.79 20.71
CA TRP A 121 -9.65 -20.29 20.17
C TRP A 121 -8.83 -19.66 21.30
N PRO A 122 -7.60 -20.16 21.55
CA PRO A 122 -6.75 -19.63 22.61
C PRO A 122 -6.09 -18.31 22.21
N LEU A 123 -6.05 -17.39 23.16
CA LEU A 123 -5.27 -16.16 23.08
C LEU A 123 -3.90 -16.37 23.71
N LEU A 124 -2.85 -16.19 22.91
CA LEU A 124 -1.51 -16.70 23.18
C LEU A 124 -0.45 -15.63 22.97
N PHE A 125 0.54 -15.57 23.87
CA PHE A 125 1.75 -14.78 23.67
C PHE A 125 2.99 -15.54 24.21
N PRO A 126 4.17 -15.44 23.57
CA PRO A 126 5.39 -16.09 24.04
C PRO A 126 5.72 -15.83 25.49
N LEU A 127 6.19 -16.89 26.15
CA LEU A 127 6.60 -16.87 27.54
C LEU A 127 8.11 -16.57 27.62
N ALA A 128 8.47 -15.47 28.29
CA ALA A 128 9.87 -15.20 28.58
C ALA A 128 10.42 -16.21 29.58
N ARG A 129 11.72 -16.52 29.49
CA ARG A 129 12.36 -17.51 30.40
C ARG A 129 12.17 -17.18 31.88
N ALA A 130 12.20 -15.90 32.22
CA ALA A 130 12.00 -15.41 33.59
C ALA A 130 10.56 -15.57 34.10
N GLU A 131 9.59 -15.71 33.21
CA GLU A 131 8.15 -15.81 33.52
C GLU A 131 7.67 -17.26 33.60
N ALA A 132 8.53 -18.23 33.29
CA ALA A 132 8.19 -19.65 33.33
C ALA A 132 7.96 -20.20 34.75
N ALA A 133 8.47 -19.51 35.77
CA ALA A 133 8.31 -19.92 37.16
C ALA A 133 6.82 -19.89 37.57
N GLY A 134 6.28 -21.05 37.96
CA GLY A 134 4.90 -21.19 38.42
C GLY A 134 3.87 -21.52 37.35
N LEU A 135 4.30 -21.80 36.11
CA LEU A 135 3.45 -22.37 35.08
C LEU A 135 3.79 -23.85 34.86
N ASP A 136 2.76 -24.66 34.64
CA ASP A 136 2.94 -26.02 34.13
C ASP A 136 3.09 -25.97 32.61
N LEU A 137 4.28 -26.31 32.12
CA LEU A 137 4.61 -26.25 30.68
C LEU A 137 3.97 -27.40 29.88
N ASP A 138 3.48 -28.44 30.57
CA ASP A 138 2.81 -29.58 29.97
C ASP A 138 1.27 -29.44 29.99
N ASP A 139 0.74 -28.43 30.68
CA ASP A 139 -0.70 -28.12 30.70
C ASP A 139 -1.10 -27.22 29.50
N PRO A 140 -1.84 -27.75 28.50
CA PRO A 140 -2.25 -26.99 27.31
C PRO A 140 -3.25 -25.85 27.61
N ALA A 141 -3.85 -25.83 28.80
CA ALA A 141 -4.69 -24.72 29.26
C ALA A 141 -3.85 -23.53 29.77
N GLN A 142 -2.57 -23.75 30.13
CA GLN A 142 -1.65 -22.72 30.59
C GLN A 142 -0.62 -22.34 29.52
N VAL A 143 -0.07 -23.33 28.80
CA VAL A 143 1.01 -23.15 27.84
C VAL A 143 0.77 -23.98 26.58
N GLN A 144 0.93 -23.35 25.41
CA GLN A 144 0.89 -24.04 24.12
C GLN A 144 2.16 -23.77 23.32
N TRP A 145 2.68 -24.81 22.67
CA TRP A 145 3.91 -24.75 21.88
C TRP A 145 3.61 -24.42 20.42
N ARG A 146 4.03 -23.25 19.95
CA ARG A 146 3.74 -22.76 18.59
C ARG A 146 5.01 -22.30 17.87
N ALA A 147 4.93 -22.27 16.54
CA ALA A 147 5.92 -21.57 15.74
C ALA A 147 5.82 -20.06 16.03
N TRP A 148 6.95 -19.38 16.13
CA TRP A 148 7.01 -17.95 16.40
C TRP A 148 8.14 -17.31 15.58
N PRO A 149 7.99 -16.07 15.09
CA PRO A 149 9.01 -15.42 14.25
C PRO A 149 10.37 -15.18 14.91
N THR A 150 10.44 -15.23 16.24
CA THR A 150 11.67 -15.00 16.99
C THR A 150 11.75 -15.93 18.18
N HIS A 151 12.95 -16.41 18.47
CA HIS A 151 13.23 -17.34 19.56
C HIS A 151 14.01 -16.66 20.70
N ARG A 152 14.35 -15.37 20.52
CA ARG A 152 15.19 -14.61 21.45
C ARG A 152 14.43 -14.36 22.74
N ASP A 153 15.10 -14.63 23.87
CA ASP A 153 14.59 -14.42 25.24
C ASP A 153 13.35 -15.23 25.67
N TYR A 154 12.80 -16.04 24.76
CA TYR A 154 11.70 -16.96 25.04
C TYR A 154 12.17 -18.36 25.39
N LEU A 155 11.25 -19.14 25.96
CA LEU A 155 11.44 -20.57 26.19
C LEU A 155 11.18 -21.33 24.88
N VAL A 156 12.16 -22.10 24.43
CA VAL A 156 12.15 -22.83 23.16
C VAL A 156 12.39 -24.30 23.43
N ARG A 157 11.59 -25.17 22.83
CA ARG A 157 11.72 -26.63 22.90
C ARG A 157 12.67 -27.12 21.81
N ASP A 158 13.16 -28.35 21.95
CA ASP A 158 14.12 -28.97 21.02
C ASP A 158 13.63 -29.04 19.56
N ASP A 159 12.32 -29.01 19.31
CA ASP A 159 11.73 -28.96 17.97
C ASP A 159 11.61 -27.54 17.39
N GLY A 160 12.18 -26.54 18.07
CA GLY A 160 12.20 -25.14 17.67
C GLY A 160 10.91 -24.38 17.98
N ARG A 161 9.91 -25.01 18.61
CA ARG A 161 8.68 -24.31 19.02
C ARG A 161 8.90 -23.46 20.27
N VAL A 162 8.21 -22.33 20.31
CA VAL A 162 8.22 -21.40 21.44
C VAL A 162 7.03 -21.68 22.35
N ALA A 163 7.26 -21.68 23.66
CA ALA A 163 6.18 -21.77 24.64
C ALA A 163 5.40 -20.46 24.65
N CYS A 164 4.09 -20.53 24.44
CA CYS A 164 3.19 -19.39 24.53
C CYS A 164 2.24 -19.58 25.70
N ARG A 165 2.17 -18.58 26.59
CA ARG A 165 1.19 -18.53 27.67
C ARG A 165 -0.21 -18.30 27.11
N VAL A 166 -1.19 -19.03 27.64
CA VAL A 166 -2.61 -18.79 27.41
C VAL A 166 -3.10 -17.65 28.31
N TYR A 167 -3.56 -16.55 27.69
CA TYR A 167 -4.14 -15.40 28.38
C TYR A 167 -5.66 -15.50 28.52
N GLY A 168 -6.28 -16.36 27.72
CA GLY A 168 -7.72 -16.59 27.73
C GLY A 168 -8.14 -17.39 26.50
N GLN A 169 -9.43 -17.64 26.39
CA GLN A 169 -10.04 -18.32 25.26
C GLN A 169 -11.31 -17.58 24.84
N LEU A 170 -11.67 -17.75 23.59
CA LEU A 170 -12.90 -17.22 23.03
C LEU A 170 -13.43 -18.15 21.94
N ARG A 171 -14.75 -18.15 21.73
CA ARG A 171 -15.33 -18.88 20.60
C ARG A 171 -14.77 -18.33 19.30
N ALA A 172 -14.21 -19.20 18.46
CA ALA A 172 -13.61 -18.81 17.19
C ALA A 172 -14.64 -18.08 16.30
N ARG A 173 -15.89 -18.55 16.28
CA ARG A 173 -17.00 -17.88 15.57
C ARG A 173 -17.28 -16.48 16.07
N ASN A 174 -17.25 -16.24 17.38
CA ASN A 174 -17.45 -14.89 17.93
C ASN A 174 -16.33 -13.93 17.49
N LEU A 175 -15.09 -14.42 17.41
CA LEU A 175 -13.98 -13.60 16.87
C LEU A 175 -14.14 -13.40 15.37
N TRP A 176 -14.51 -14.43 14.61
CA TRP A 176 -14.79 -14.32 13.18
C TRP A 176 -15.90 -13.31 12.88
N ASP A 177 -17.02 -13.38 13.59
CA ASP A 177 -18.14 -12.44 13.46
C ASP A 177 -17.70 -11.00 13.75
N MET A 178 -16.87 -10.82 14.79
CA MET A 178 -16.30 -9.50 15.10
C MET A 178 -15.39 -8.98 13.99
N ILE A 179 -14.59 -9.85 13.36
CA ILE A 179 -13.78 -9.50 12.19
C ILE A 179 -14.73 -9.09 11.05
N MET A 180 -15.69 -9.94 10.68
CA MET A 180 -16.61 -9.70 9.56
C MET A 180 -17.43 -8.42 9.73
N VAL A 181 -17.98 -8.17 10.92
CA VAL A 181 -18.71 -6.94 11.21
C VAL A 181 -17.79 -5.72 11.09
N SER A 182 -16.57 -5.78 11.63
CA SER A 182 -15.63 -4.67 11.49
C SER A 182 -15.22 -4.42 10.04
N THR A 183 -14.91 -5.47 9.28
CA THR A 183 -14.57 -5.38 7.87
C THR A 183 -15.73 -4.80 7.06
N TYR A 184 -16.98 -5.16 7.39
CA TYR A 184 -18.16 -4.59 6.75
C TYR A 184 -18.32 -3.09 7.07
N ASP A 185 -18.27 -2.72 8.35
CA ASP A 185 -18.52 -1.35 8.80
C ASP A 185 -17.39 -0.37 8.44
N TYR A 186 -16.13 -0.82 8.46
CA TYR A 186 -14.94 0.03 8.38
C TYR A 186 -13.95 -0.35 7.28
N ALA A 187 -14.28 -1.36 6.45
CA ALA A 187 -13.38 -1.95 5.45
C ALA A 187 -12.12 -2.61 6.04
N GLU A 188 -12.03 -2.74 7.38
CA GLU A 188 -10.86 -3.21 8.11
C GLU A 188 -11.24 -3.94 9.41
N PRO A 189 -10.43 -4.89 9.90
CA PRO A 189 -9.17 -5.33 9.28
C PRO A 189 -9.40 -6.21 8.04
N GLY A 190 -8.44 -6.18 7.12
CA GLY A 190 -8.30 -7.22 6.11
C GLY A 190 -7.81 -8.53 6.74
N PHE A 191 -7.66 -9.59 5.95
CA PHE A 191 -7.02 -10.82 6.42
C PHE A 191 -6.01 -11.35 5.41
N ILE A 192 -4.94 -11.94 5.94
CA ILE A 192 -3.85 -12.57 5.22
C ILE A 192 -3.82 -14.01 5.67
N LEU A 193 -4.03 -14.95 4.75
CA LEU A 193 -3.92 -16.38 5.02
C LEU A 193 -2.44 -16.74 5.14
N ILE A 194 -1.89 -16.57 6.34
CA ILE A 194 -0.44 -16.49 6.55
C ILE A 194 0.25 -17.83 6.34
N ASP A 195 -0.44 -18.92 6.65
CA ASP A 195 0.07 -20.27 6.42
C ASP A 195 0.21 -20.54 4.92
N ARG A 196 -0.74 -20.07 4.10
CA ARG A 196 -0.68 -20.21 2.63
C ARG A 196 0.41 -19.34 2.03
N VAL A 197 0.60 -18.13 2.55
CA VAL A 197 1.71 -17.26 2.15
C VAL A 197 3.05 -17.95 2.39
N ASN A 198 3.26 -18.54 3.57
CA ASN A 198 4.52 -19.20 3.91
C ASN A 198 4.70 -20.58 3.25
N GLN A 199 3.63 -21.34 3.02
CA GLN A 199 3.69 -22.58 2.22
C GLN A 199 4.14 -22.31 0.77
N MET A 200 3.81 -21.13 0.23
CA MET A 200 4.18 -20.70 -1.11
C MET A 200 5.41 -19.77 -1.13
N ASN A 201 6.11 -19.63 0.01
CA ASN A 201 7.26 -18.76 0.14
C ASN A 201 8.51 -19.41 -0.46
N ASN A 202 9.03 -18.89 -1.57
CA ASN A 202 10.26 -19.41 -2.18
C ASN A 202 11.53 -19.16 -1.35
N THR A 203 11.46 -18.27 -0.36
CA THR A 203 12.54 -17.88 0.56
C THR A 203 12.37 -18.48 1.96
N TRP A 204 11.52 -19.51 2.11
CA TRP A 204 11.20 -20.19 3.38
C TRP A 204 12.40 -20.61 4.23
N TRP A 205 13.56 -20.83 3.61
CA TRP A 205 14.79 -21.28 4.28
C TRP A 205 15.51 -20.17 5.05
N CYS A 206 15.19 -18.89 4.80
CA CYS A 206 15.80 -17.75 5.50
C CYS A 206 14.81 -16.70 6.00
N GLU A 207 13.51 -16.84 5.71
CA GLU A 207 12.50 -15.91 6.20
C GLU A 207 11.15 -16.55 6.48
N ASP A 208 10.41 -15.92 7.37
CA ASP A 208 8.99 -16.15 7.64
C ASP A 208 8.24 -14.84 7.31
N ILE A 209 7.36 -14.87 6.31
CA ILE A 209 6.62 -13.69 5.89
C ILE A 209 5.52 -13.45 6.90
N ARG A 210 5.53 -12.27 7.53
CA ARG A 210 4.48 -11.85 8.47
C ARG A 210 3.89 -10.47 8.22
N ALA A 211 4.31 -9.78 7.16
CA ALA A 211 3.72 -8.52 6.73
C ALA A 211 3.77 -8.39 5.20
N THR A 212 2.89 -7.57 4.63
CA THR A 212 2.88 -7.28 3.19
C THR A 212 2.88 -5.77 2.92
N ASN A 213 3.05 -5.38 1.66
CA ASN A 213 2.98 -3.99 1.19
C ASN A 213 1.94 -3.84 0.06
N PRO A 214 1.41 -2.63 -0.20
CA PRO A 214 0.46 -2.40 -1.30
C PRO A 214 1.09 -2.63 -2.69
N CYS A 215 0.32 -3.20 -3.63
CA CYS A 215 0.78 -3.64 -4.96
C CYS A 215 0.02 -2.95 -6.12
N VAL A 216 0.61 -2.97 -7.33
CA VAL A 216 0.02 -2.55 -8.62
C VAL A 216 0.22 -3.65 -9.69
N THR A 217 -0.46 -3.57 -10.83
CA THR A 217 -0.32 -4.58 -11.91
C THR A 217 0.90 -4.31 -12.79
N ALA A 218 1.45 -5.36 -13.40
CA ALA A 218 2.66 -5.26 -14.23
C ALA A 218 2.48 -4.45 -15.52
N ASP A 219 1.26 -4.41 -16.08
CA ASP A 219 0.90 -3.63 -17.27
C ASP A 219 0.55 -2.16 -16.94
N THR A 220 0.62 -1.75 -15.67
CA THR A 220 0.40 -0.35 -15.29
C THR A 220 1.52 0.52 -15.84
N TRP A 221 1.16 1.60 -16.52
CA TRP A 221 2.09 2.65 -16.89
C TRP A 221 2.30 3.60 -15.72
N VAL A 222 3.56 3.93 -15.43
CA VAL A 222 3.93 4.94 -14.44
C VAL A 222 4.82 5.98 -15.10
N HIS A 223 4.69 7.24 -14.69
CA HIS A 223 5.61 8.28 -15.12
C HIS A 223 6.93 8.13 -14.36
N THR A 224 8.05 8.21 -15.10
CA THR A 224 9.39 8.24 -14.54
C THR A 224 10.15 9.46 -15.06
N ALA A 225 11.32 9.76 -14.47
CA ALA A 225 12.19 10.83 -14.98
C ALA A 225 12.66 10.59 -16.42
N GLU A 226 12.67 9.34 -16.90
CA GLU A 226 13.03 8.95 -18.26
C GLU A 226 11.79 8.80 -19.19
N GLY A 227 10.65 9.33 -18.75
CA GLY A 227 9.36 9.21 -19.42
C GLY A 227 8.51 8.05 -18.90
N PRO A 228 7.31 7.85 -19.47
CA PRO A 228 6.44 6.74 -19.08
C PRO A 228 7.12 5.37 -19.29
N ARG A 229 6.94 4.46 -18.34
CA ARG A 229 7.41 3.07 -18.40
C ARG A 229 6.34 2.13 -17.84
N GLN A 230 6.29 0.91 -18.35
CA GLN A 230 5.45 -0.12 -17.74
C GLN A 230 6.11 -0.65 -16.46
N VAL A 231 5.30 -0.93 -15.43
CA VAL A 231 5.78 -1.56 -14.19
C VAL A 231 6.61 -2.82 -14.48
N ALA A 232 6.23 -3.62 -15.47
CA ALA A 232 6.96 -4.82 -15.91
C ALA A 232 8.43 -4.55 -16.26
N GLU A 233 8.74 -3.39 -16.84
CA GLU A 233 10.10 -2.99 -17.23
C GLU A 233 10.92 -2.47 -16.04
N LEU A 234 10.24 -2.09 -14.97
CA LEU A 234 10.80 -1.50 -13.76
C LEU A 234 10.98 -2.53 -12.63
N ILE A 235 10.68 -3.80 -12.89
CA ILE A 235 10.85 -4.87 -11.91
C ILE A 235 12.34 -5.15 -11.71
N GLY A 236 12.80 -5.12 -10.45
CA GLY A 236 14.17 -5.46 -10.09
C GLY A 236 15.22 -4.41 -10.45
N ARG A 237 14.82 -3.16 -10.72
CA ARG A 237 15.75 -2.07 -11.04
C ARG A 237 15.34 -0.75 -10.38
N PRO A 238 16.29 0.09 -9.93
CA PRO A 238 15.97 1.42 -9.44
C PRO A 238 15.51 2.33 -10.59
N PHE A 239 14.63 3.27 -10.28
CA PHE A 239 14.20 4.34 -11.18
C PHE A 239 13.77 5.58 -10.38
N LEU A 240 13.55 6.70 -11.08
CA LEU A 240 12.97 7.91 -10.50
C LEU A 240 11.49 7.98 -10.89
N ALA A 241 10.57 7.80 -9.95
CA ALA A 241 9.13 7.94 -10.18
C ALA A 241 8.73 9.41 -10.20
N ARG A 242 7.93 9.84 -11.18
CA ARG A 242 7.44 11.22 -11.25
C ARG A 242 6.03 11.33 -10.70
N VAL A 243 5.83 12.17 -9.68
CA VAL A 243 4.54 12.40 -9.00
C VAL A 243 4.31 13.91 -8.89
N ASP A 244 3.20 14.41 -9.41
CA ASP A 244 2.84 15.83 -9.42
C ASP A 244 4.00 16.75 -9.88
N GLY A 245 4.71 16.27 -10.92
CA GLY A 245 5.82 16.96 -11.57
C GLY A 245 7.18 16.84 -10.87
N HIS A 246 7.30 16.07 -9.79
CA HIS A 246 8.55 15.90 -9.03
C HIS A 246 9.07 14.47 -9.13
N ASP A 247 10.39 14.32 -9.24
CA ASP A 247 11.07 13.03 -9.37
C ASP A 247 11.50 12.48 -7.99
N HIS A 248 11.17 11.22 -7.72
CA HIS A 248 11.41 10.51 -6.46
C HIS A 248 12.15 9.20 -6.71
N ALA A 249 13.29 9.01 -6.05
CA ALA A 249 14.07 7.78 -6.18
C ALA A 249 13.40 6.57 -5.53
N THR A 250 13.39 5.43 -6.22
CA THR A 250 12.99 4.14 -5.63
C THR A 250 14.17 3.45 -4.95
N THR A 251 13.89 2.34 -4.26
CA THR A 251 14.94 1.41 -3.80
C THR A 251 15.63 0.71 -4.99
N ALA A 252 16.74 0.01 -4.71
CA ALA A 252 17.48 -0.75 -5.71
C ALA A 252 16.64 -1.82 -6.43
N ALA A 253 15.62 -2.37 -5.75
CA ALA A 253 14.74 -3.36 -6.35
C ALA A 253 13.63 -2.76 -7.22
N GLY A 254 13.35 -1.46 -7.13
CA GLY A 254 12.22 -0.84 -7.83
C GLY A 254 10.90 -1.55 -7.52
N PHE A 255 10.18 -1.95 -8.57
CA PHE A 255 9.02 -2.82 -8.42
C PHE A 255 9.43 -4.30 -8.25
N PHE A 256 8.59 -5.09 -7.60
CA PHE A 256 8.79 -6.54 -7.46
C PHE A 256 7.47 -7.30 -7.64
N ARG A 257 7.56 -8.52 -8.16
CA ARG A 257 6.40 -9.35 -8.46
C ARG A 257 5.88 -10.00 -7.18
N THR A 258 4.61 -9.76 -6.85
CA THR A 258 3.99 -10.29 -5.63
C THR A 258 3.06 -11.49 -5.86
N ALA A 259 2.14 -11.42 -6.83
CA ALA A 259 1.19 -12.51 -7.14
C ALA A 259 0.50 -12.32 -8.50
N ARG A 260 -0.40 -13.23 -8.87
CA ARG A 260 -1.46 -13.01 -9.88
C ARG A 260 -2.80 -12.87 -9.15
N LYS A 261 -3.52 -11.77 -9.39
CA LYS A 261 -4.81 -11.48 -8.74
C LYS A 261 -5.85 -11.04 -9.77
N PRO A 262 -7.17 -11.21 -9.50
CA PRO A 262 -8.22 -10.56 -10.28
C PRO A 262 -8.09 -9.03 -10.22
N VAL A 263 -8.42 -8.36 -11.32
CA VAL A 263 -8.30 -6.89 -11.45
C VAL A 263 -9.58 -6.30 -12.03
N VAL A 264 -9.90 -5.08 -11.62
CA VAL A 264 -10.92 -4.23 -12.23
C VAL A 264 -10.26 -3.27 -13.22
N ALA A 265 -11.03 -2.79 -14.19
CA ALA A 265 -10.61 -1.73 -15.11
C ALA A 265 -11.41 -0.47 -14.81
N VAL A 266 -10.72 0.59 -14.38
CA VAL A 266 -11.30 1.93 -14.29
C VAL A 266 -11.06 2.59 -15.64
N GLN A 267 -12.15 3.02 -16.29
CA GLN A 267 -12.10 3.70 -17.58
C GLN A 267 -12.86 5.02 -17.48
N THR A 268 -12.18 6.12 -17.79
CA THR A 268 -12.81 7.44 -17.82
C THR A 268 -13.45 7.68 -19.19
N ARG A 269 -14.43 8.58 -19.24
CA ARG A 269 -15.09 8.99 -20.49
C ARG A 269 -14.10 9.64 -21.47
N GLU A 270 -13.10 10.33 -20.92
CA GLU A 270 -12.01 11.00 -21.64
C GLU A 270 -10.99 10.01 -22.22
N GLY A 271 -11.19 8.70 -22.02
CA GLY A 271 -10.40 7.64 -22.67
C GLY A 271 -9.23 7.10 -21.83
N HIS A 272 -9.01 7.61 -20.61
CA HIS A 272 -7.99 7.06 -19.71
C HIS A 272 -8.44 5.70 -19.17
N ARG A 273 -7.50 4.76 -19.04
CA ARG A 273 -7.76 3.43 -18.51
C ARG A 273 -6.68 3.01 -17.54
N LEU A 274 -7.07 2.46 -16.39
CA LEU A 274 -6.19 1.87 -15.40
C LEU A 274 -6.71 0.49 -14.99
N ARG A 275 -5.82 -0.50 -14.87
CA ARG A 275 -6.14 -1.82 -14.32
C ARG A 275 -5.50 -1.94 -12.94
N LEU A 276 -6.30 -2.35 -11.97
CA LEU A 276 -5.90 -2.38 -10.56
C LEU A 276 -6.77 -3.39 -9.81
N THR A 277 -6.32 -3.83 -8.65
CA THR A 277 -7.16 -4.66 -7.78
C THR A 277 -8.33 -3.84 -7.24
N ALA A 278 -9.45 -4.50 -6.89
CA ALA A 278 -10.67 -3.80 -6.47
C ALA A 278 -10.47 -2.95 -5.19
N ASP A 279 -9.54 -3.36 -4.32
CA ASP A 279 -9.14 -2.69 -3.08
C ASP A 279 -8.13 -1.55 -3.28
N HIS A 280 -7.56 -1.39 -4.49
CA HIS A 280 -6.60 -0.34 -4.77
C HIS A 280 -7.31 1.03 -4.73
N ARG A 281 -6.77 1.98 -3.96
CA ARG A 281 -7.42 3.27 -3.70
C ARG A 281 -7.06 4.31 -4.76
N VAL A 282 -8.05 5.05 -5.21
CA VAL A 282 -7.94 6.19 -6.13
C VAL A 282 -8.58 7.44 -5.51
N GLN A 283 -8.17 8.62 -5.94
CA GLN A 283 -8.76 9.89 -5.51
C GLN A 283 -10.06 10.13 -6.28
N ARG A 284 -11.21 9.89 -5.64
CA ARG A 284 -12.53 10.26 -6.19
C ARG A 284 -12.85 11.70 -5.82
N VAL A 285 -13.25 12.51 -6.80
CA VAL A 285 -13.74 13.87 -6.56
C VAL A 285 -15.07 13.81 -5.82
N THR A 286 -15.16 14.49 -4.68
CA THR A 286 -16.37 14.54 -3.86
C THR A 286 -17.16 15.82 -4.10
N GLN A 287 -16.47 16.91 -4.41
CA GLN A 287 -17.08 18.18 -4.71
C GLN A 287 -16.21 18.95 -5.70
N ARG A 288 -16.84 19.45 -6.77
CA ARG A 288 -16.20 20.31 -7.76
C ARG A 288 -17.02 21.58 -7.92
N THR A 289 -16.40 22.71 -7.63
CA THR A 289 -16.92 24.05 -7.91
C THR A 289 -15.91 24.79 -8.78
N HIS A 290 -16.25 25.99 -9.25
CA HIS A 290 -15.31 26.84 -9.98
C HIS A 290 -14.04 27.25 -9.21
N TRP A 291 -14.09 27.28 -7.87
CA TRP A 291 -12.95 27.69 -7.03
C TRP A 291 -12.35 26.58 -6.18
N ALA A 292 -13.02 25.44 -6.07
CA ALA A 292 -12.64 24.38 -5.14
C ALA A 292 -12.83 23.00 -5.76
N LEU A 293 -11.82 22.16 -5.61
CA LEU A 293 -11.85 20.75 -5.93
C LEU A 293 -11.53 19.97 -4.66
N GLN A 294 -12.50 19.20 -4.18
CA GLN A 294 -12.34 18.30 -3.05
C GLN A 294 -12.35 16.86 -3.56
N SER A 295 -11.50 16.03 -2.96
CA SER A 295 -11.39 14.62 -3.31
C SER A 295 -11.16 13.79 -2.05
N GLN A 296 -11.50 12.51 -2.16
CA GLN A 296 -11.26 11.53 -1.12
C GLN A 296 -10.73 10.23 -1.72
N TRP A 297 -9.96 9.49 -0.95
CA TRP A 297 -9.56 8.15 -1.33
C TRP A 297 -10.75 7.20 -1.29
N CYS A 298 -10.95 6.46 -2.38
CA CYS A 298 -12.00 5.46 -2.56
C CYS A 298 -11.38 4.20 -3.17
N GLU A 299 -11.81 3.01 -2.75
CA GLU A 299 -11.44 1.75 -3.41
C GLU A 299 -11.97 1.72 -4.85
N ALA A 300 -11.17 1.25 -5.80
CA ALA A 300 -11.54 1.21 -7.21
C ALA A 300 -12.82 0.38 -7.46
N GLY A 301 -13.03 -0.69 -6.69
CA GLY A 301 -14.23 -1.52 -6.75
C GLY A 301 -15.50 -0.84 -6.23
N ARG A 302 -15.39 0.30 -5.54
CA ARG A 302 -16.53 1.10 -5.05
C ARG A 302 -16.88 2.28 -5.95
N LEU A 303 -16.09 2.53 -7.00
CA LEU A 303 -16.41 3.55 -7.99
C LEU A 303 -17.70 3.19 -8.72
N GLN A 304 -18.53 4.19 -8.95
CA GLN A 304 -19.73 4.06 -9.76
C GLN A 304 -19.54 4.78 -11.10
N PRO A 305 -20.19 4.33 -12.18
CA PRO A 305 -20.22 5.07 -13.44
C PRO A 305 -20.68 6.52 -13.20
N GLY A 306 -19.87 7.49 -13.62
CA GLY A 306 -20.11 8.92 -13.39
C GLY A 306 -19.26 9.53 -12.27
N ASP A 307 -18.61 8.72 -11.42
CA ASP A 307 -17.61 9.22 -10.48
C ASP A 307 -16.42 9.84 -11.24
N GLU A 308 -16.04 11.06 -10.84
CA GLU A 308 -14.82 11.72 -11.31
C GLU A 308 -13.61 11.24 -10.49
N VAL A 309 -12.52 10.90 -11.17
CA VAL A 309 -11.24 10.54 -10.53
C VAL A 309 -10.17 11.58 -10.83
N LEU A 310 -9.40 11.94 -9.82
CA LEU A 310 -8.32 12.92 -9.93
C LEU A 310 -7.10 12.27 -10.61
N LEU A 311 -6.53 12.95 -11.60
CA LEU A 311 -5.26 12.60 -12.22
C LEU A 311 -4.12 13.43 -11.62
N HIS A 312 -2.91 12.86 -11.60
CA HIS A 312 -1.71 13.59 -11.21
C HIS A 312 -1.46 14.81 -12.10
N ASP A 313 -0.94 15.89 -11.51
CA ASP A 313 -0.62 17.11 -12.26
C ASP A 313 0.87 17.15 -12.62
N HIS A 314 1.20 16.61 -13.79
CA HIS A 314 2.56 16.64 -14.33
C HIS A 314 2.86 17.88 -15.18
N ARG A 315 1.95 18.87 -15.28
CA ARG A 315 2.08 20.00 -16.21
C ARG A 315 3.34 20.85 -15.98
N ARG A 316 3.90 20.82 -14.78
CA ARG A 316 5.14 21.53 -14.42
C ARG A 316 6.42 20.79 -14.83
N ALA A 317 6.33 19.53 -15.22
CA ALA A 317 7.47 18.74 -15.70
C ALA A 317 7.05 17.90 -16.93
N PRO A 318 6.70 18.57 -18.05
CA PRO A 318 6.19 17.90 -19.24
C PRO A 318 7.30 17.23 -20.09
N GLU A 319 8.56 17.41 -19.72
CA GLU A 319 9.71 16.97 -20.50
C GLU A 319 10.43 15.78 -19.85
N TRP A 320 10.95 14.89 -20.69
CA TRP A 320 11.85 13.81 -20.31
C TRP A 320 12.89 13.60 -21.41
N PRO A 321 14.09 13.11 -21.07
CA PRO A 321 15.11 12.80 -22.07
C PRO A 321 14.63 11.70 -23.01
N GLY A 322 14.91 11.87 -24.30
CA GLY A 322 14.55 10.94 -25.37
C GLY A 322 15.52 11.03 -26.54
N ALA A 323 15.40 10.11 -27.49
CA ALA A 323 16.23 10.10 -28.70
C ALA A 323 15.84 11.20 -29.71
N LEU A 324 14.64 11.78 -29.55
CA LEU A 324 14.05 12.78 -30.43
C LEU A 324 13.96 14.12 -29.70
N ASP A 325 14.10 15.21 -30.44
CA ASP A 325 13.91 16.55 -29.92
C ASP A 325 12.42 16.97 -29.90
N HIS A 326 12.16 18.16 -29.35
CA HIS A 326 10.81 18.73 -29.28
C HIS A 326 10.15 18.84 -30.65
N GLU A 327 10.87 19.31 -31.67
CA GLU A 327 10.32 19.54 -33.01
C GLU A 327 9.94 18.23 -33.69
N GLN A 328 10.78 17.20 -33.56
CA GLN A 328 10.52 15.86 -34.04
C GLN A 328 9.34 15.20 -33.30
N GLY A 329 9.26 15.38 -31.98
CA GLY A 329 8.14 14.90 -31.16
C GLY A 329 6.82 15.60 -31.53
N TYR A 330 6.88 16.91 -31.76
CA TYR A 330 5.74 17.71 -32.19
C TYR A 330 5.25 17.29 -33.59
N LEU A 331 6.18 17.10 -34.54
CA LEU A 331 5.88 16.58 -35.88
C LEU A 331 5.24 15.20 -35.82
N LEU A 332 5.77 14.28 -35.00
CA LEU A 332 5.16 12.96 -34.79
C LEU A 332 3.75 13.07 -34.20
N GLY A 333 3.52 13.98 -33.25
CA GLY A 333 2.19 14.24 -32.70
C GLY A 333 1.18 14.69 -33.77
N LEU A 334 1.60 15.56 -34.69
CA LEU A 334 0.77 16.00 -35.82
C LEU A 334 0.49 14.88 -36.82
N LEU A 335 1.48 14.00 -37.06
CA LEU A 335 1.32 12.84 -37.94
C LEU A 335 0.38 11.77 -37.34
N VAL A 336 0.37 11.61 -36.02
CA VAL A 336 -0.47 10.63 -35.29
C VAL A 336 -1.90 11.13 -35.07
N ALA A 337 -2.12 12.44 -35.04
CA ALA A 337 -3.46 13.02 -34.83
C ALA A 337 -4.37 12.83 -36.06
N ASP A 338 -4.17 13.63 -37.11
CA ASP A 338 -4.99 13.62 -38.34
C ASP A 338 -4.13 13.53 -39.63
N GLY A 339 -2.81 13.34 -39.47
CA GLY A 339 -1.90 13.14 -40.59
C GLY A 339 -1.97 11.73 -41.17
N THR A 340 -1.52 11.55 -42.41
CA THR A 340 -1.37 10.21 -43.02
C THR A 340 0.01 10.07 -43.63
N LEU A 341 0.72 9.00 -43.27
CA LEU A 341 2.00 8.64 -43.86
C LEU A 341 1.76 7.71 -45.07
N HIS A 342 2.13 8.18 -46.26
CA HIS A 342 2.16 7.39 -47.48
C HIS A 342 3.60 6.97 -47.82
N GLN A 343 3.77 6.00 -48.72
CA GLN A 343 5.09 5.45 -49.06
C GLN A 343 6.10 6.48 -49.57
N GLN A 344 5.65 7.61 -50.11
CA GLN A 344 6.51 8.64 -50.72
C GLN A 344 6.36 10.03 -50.11
N HIS A 345 5.37 10.25 -49.24
CA HIS A 345 5.06 11.56 -48.69
C HIS A 345 4.27 11.45 -47.39
N ALA A 346 4.35 12.48 -46.55
CA ALA A 346 3.47 12.65 -45.40
C ALA A 346 2.43 13.73 -45.72
N VAL A 347 1.17 13.48 -45.40
CA VAL A 347 0.10 14.48 -45.48
C VAL A 347 -0.12 15.04 -44.08
N LEU A 348 0.07 16.34 -43.91
CA LEU A 348 -0.24 17.08 -42.70
C LEU A 348 -1.51 17.91 -42.94
N LEU A 349 -2.57 17.65 -42.17
CA LEU A 349 -3.82 18.40 -42.24
C LEU A 349 -3.85 19.45 -41.12
N VAL A 350 -3.79 20.72 -41.51
CA VAL A 350 -3.86 21.85 -40.58
C VAL A 350 -5.15 22.62 -40.83
N TRP A 351 -6.08 22.57 -39.87
CA TRP A 351 -7.38 23.21 -39.98
C TRP A 351 -7.32 24.65 -39.45
N ALA A 352 -7.78 25.61 -40.25
CA ALA A 352 -8.06 26.94 -39.75
C ALA A 352 -9.36 26.90 -38.92
N PRO A 353 -9.47 27.65 -37.80
CA PRO A 353 -10.73 27.77 -37.07
C PRO A 353 -11.83 28.30 -38.00
N ALA A 354 -13.06 27.80 -37.83
CA ALA A 354 -14.20 28.24 -38.63
C ALA A 354 -14.43 29.76 -38.47
N ALA A 355 -14.67 30.45 -39.59
CA ALA A 355 -15.05 31.86 -39.56
C ALA A 355 -16.39 31.99 -38.82
N VAL A 356 -16.39 32.72 -37.70
CA VAL A 356 -17.61 33.05 -36.95
C VAL A 356 -18.17 34.39 -37.42
N ALA A 357 -19.49 34.54 -37.44
CA ALA A 357 -20.13 35.79 -37.81
C ALA A 357 -19.66 36.93 -36.87
N ASN A 358 -19.18 38.03 -37.45
CA ASN A 358 -18.52 39.18 -36.79
C ASN A 358 -17.10 38.93 -36.23
N GLY A 359 -16.44 37.82 -36.55
CA GLY A 359 -15.02 37.63 -36.30
C GLY A 359 -14.15 38.31 -37.37
N GLY A 360 -13.03 38.92 -36.96
CA GLY A 360 -12.00 39.38 -37.89
C GLY A 360 -11.38 38.23 -38.69
N PRO A 361 -10.55 38.51 -39.73
CA PRO A 361 -9.93 37.47 -40.54
C PRO A 361 -9.17 36.46 -39.67
N VAL A 362 -9.64 35.22 -39.67
CA VAL A 362 -9.04 34.12 -38.89
C VAL A 362 -7.86 33.56 -39.66
N ALA A 363 -6.65 33.92 -39.26
CA ALA A 363 -5.45 33.25 -39.68
C ALA A 363 -5.30 31.90 -38.93
N PRO A 364 -4.77 30.84 -39.57
CA PRO A 364 -4.16 29.75 -38.83
C PRO A 364 -3.19 30.32 -37.80
N GLY A 365 -3.17 29.77 -36.59
CA GLY A 365 -2.29 30.24 -35.52
C GLY A 365 -0.84 30.35 -36.00
N ALA A 366 -0.07 31.31 -35.46
CA ALA A 366 1.29 31.60 -35.95
C ALA A 366 2.20 30.36 -36.02
N GLY A 367 2.05 29.40 -35.10
CA GLY A 367 2.78 28.13 -35.14
C GLY A 367 2.43 27.23 -36.32
N ALA A 368 1.17 27.18 -36.73
CA ALA A 368 0.73 26.41 -37.91
C ALA A 368 1.31 26.97 -39.22
N ARG A 369 1.44 28.30 -39.34
CA ARG A 369 2.10 28.91 -40.51
C ARG A 369 3.60 28.69 -40.51
N ALA A 370 4.27 28.90 -39.39
CA ALA A 370 5.71 28.70 -39.29
C ALA A 370 6.12 27.25 -39.63
N LEU A 371 5.30 26.27 -39.25
CA LEU A 371 5.53 24.87 -39.58
C LEU A 371 5.35 24.57 -41.08
N MET A 372 4.34 25.15 -41.72
CA MET A 372 4.13 25.00 -43.17
C MET A 372 5.23 25.72 -43.96
N ASP A 373 5.68 26.88 -43.49
CA ASP A 373 6.77 27.62 -44.11
C ASP A 373 8.09 26.84 -44.05
N GLU A 374 8.38 26.15 -42.93
CA GLU A 374 9.58 25.32 -42.81
C GLU A 374 9.46 24.01 -43.60
N ALA A 375 8.28 23.39 -43.65
CA ALA A 375 8.02 22.20 -44.46
C ALA A 375 8.13 22.45 -45.98
N LEU A 376 7.82 23.68 -46.44
CA LEU A 376 7.97 24.10 -47.84
C LEU A 376 9.41 24.55 -48.20
N ARG A 377 10.27 24.69 -47.19
CA ARG A 377 11.65 25.16 -47.35
C ARG A 377 12.64 24.00 -47.58
N CYS A 378 12.28 22.80 -47.13
CA CYS A 378 12.90 21.53 -47.44
C CYS A 378 12.35 20.97 -48.77
#